data_AF-A0AAN4Z393-F1
#
_entry.id   AF-A0AAN4Z393-F1
#
_cell.length_a   1.000
_cell.length_b   1.000
_cell.length_c   1.000
_cell.angle_alpha   90.00
_cell.angle_beta   90.00
_cell.angle_gamma   90.00
#
_symmetry.space_group_name_H-M   'P 1'
#
loop_
_entity.id
_entity.type
_entity.pdbx_description
1 polymer ?
#
loop_
_entity_poly.entity_id
_entity_poly.type
_entity_poly.pdbx_seq_one_letter_code
_entity_poly.pdbx_strand_id
1 'polypeptide(L)'
;CKAAKQLYLDGMKFKLVKCDSVKGWQHRTDKNKQWANIDPSKKHNAEVTIECGCDEHLITGYDKLKIGANEIQCKNPGEKMMIGGIAYGKLKCDANDGWKVADAQPPIKTPIEEFAVACQKPCDKLLIPGVIANKMDYSNNILKCKEESEKLKYKDASGAEKKTSTLECKPDAKWEDNGTPLPFKSTDPLTGISCEVDPCNDKLITKTGSTPLADYNNKELKCSAGKKVQFDTSSTQYDKLTCTDRGWTTDGTTALSPAVTAIATITVKCEFPACASDFIQGLTAAMGYSNNILTCNKPYEKLKFKDASGADKQTSKLECKPDADWEDDGNPSSIKSTDKLTVTSCVIVPCHEGLIDKDGSTPPLIYDDSNKELTCPSGHKVQLDGYSELHVKLKCTD
;
A
#
# COMPACT_ATOMS: atom_id res chain seq x y z
N CYS A 1 -1.82 -57.74 -14.37
CA CYS A 1 -0.63 -57.28 -13.63
C CYS A 1 0.58 -57.17 -14.56
N LYS A 2 1.25 -56.02 -14.62
CA LYS A 2 2.63 -55.96 -15.16
C LYS A 2 3.56 -56.35 -14.02
N ALA A 3 3.84 -57.64 -13.90
CA ALA A 3 4.42 -58.25 -12.71
C ALA A 3 5.93 -58.07 -12.55
N ALA A 4 6.40 -57.95 -11.31
CA ALA A 4 7.78 -58.28 -10.98
C ALA A 4 7.91 -59.80 -10.99
N LYS A 5 8.72 -60.35 -11.90
CA LYS A 5 9.07 -61.77 -11.87
C LYS A 5 10.02 -61.99 -10.71
N GLN A 6 9.61 -62.77 -9.72
CA GLN A 6 10.50 -63.16 -8.65
C GLN A 6 11.05 -64.54 -8.92
N LEU A 7 12.37 -64.66 -8.79
CA LEU A 7 13.06 -65.92 -8.96
C LEU A 7 13.21 -66.60 -7.61
N TYR A 8 12.69 -67.81 -7.51
CA TYR A 8 12.88 -68.71 -6.41
C TYR A 8 13.86 -69.80 -6.83
N LEU A 9 14.88 -70.08 -6.01
CA LEU A 9 15.72 -71.28 -6.15
C LEU A 9 15.54 -72.12 -4.89
N ASP A 10 15.06 -73.35 -5.06
CA ASP A 10 14.73 -74.28 -3.96
C ASP A 10 13.85 -73.66 -2.87
N GLY A 11 12.85 -72.88 -3.28
CA GLY A 11 11.91 -72.20 -2.38
C GLY A 11 12.46 -70.95 -1.69
N MET A 12 13.72 -70.56 -1.94
CA MET A 12 14.28 -69.28 -1.46
C MET A 12 14.13 -68.19 -2.52
N LYS A 13 13.66 -67.01 -2.11
CA LYS A 13 13.44 -65.83 -2.96
C LYS A 13 14.75 -65.08 -3.25
N PHE A 14 15.01 -64.76 -4.52
CA PHE A 14 16.20 -64.01 -4.96
C PHE A 14 15.84 -62.79 -5.81
N LYS A 15 16.49 -61.65 -5.54
CA LYS A 15 16.32 -60.40 -6.29
C LYS A 15 17.06 -60.38 -7.62
N LEU A 16 18.29 -60.89 -7.62
CA LEU A 16 19.13 -60.93 -8.81
C LEU A 16 20.04 -62.14 -8.72
N VAL A 17 19.95 -63.00 -9.74
CA VAL A 17 20.82 -64.16 -9.90
C VAL A 17 21.57 -63.98 -11.23
N LYS A 18 22.87 -64.28 -11.22
CA LYS A 18 23.67 -64.35 -12.45
C LYS A 18 24.40 -65.68 -12.48
N CYS A 19 24.72 -66.14 -13.68
CA CYS A 19 25.64 -67.24 -13.89
C CYS A 19 27.00 -66.67 -14.28
N ASP A 20 28.02 -66.90 -13.47
CA ASP A 20 29.41 -66.59 -13.77
C ASP A 20 30.09 -67.87 -14.28
N SER A 21 30.81 -67.79 -15.39
CA SER A 21 31.42 -68.97 -16.03
C SER A 21 32.48 -69.66 -15.18
N VAL A 22 33.04 -68.98 -14.17
CA VAL A 22 34.07 -69.51 -13.27
C VAL A 22 33.48 -69.83 -11.90
N LYS A 23 32.59 -68.98 -11.39
CA LYS A 23 32.06 -69.07 -10.01
C LYS A 23 30.69 -69.74 -9.93
N GLY A 24 30.10 -70.11 -11.07
CA GLY A 24 28.77 -70.71 -11.14
C GLY A 24 27.66 -69.71 -10.84
N TRP A 25 26.53 -70.20 -10.35
CA TRP A 25 25.39 -69.36 -10.00
C TRP A 25 25.71 -68.50 -8.78
N GLN A 26 25.41 -67.20 -8.87
CA GLN A 26 25.60 -66.26 -7.77
C GLN A 26 24.33 -65.43 -7.56
N HIS A 27 24.02 -65.09 -6.31
CA HIS A 27 22.93 -64.17 -5.97
C HIS A 27 23.45 -62.91 -5.28
N ARG A 28 22.72 -61.81 -5.44
CA ARG A 28 23.05 -60.52 -4.81
C ARG A 28 22.46 -60.46 -3.40
N THR A 29 23.30 -60.17 -2.41
CA THR A 29 22.89 -59.99 -1.01
C THR A 29 22.51 -58.54 -0.72
N ASP A 30 21.48 -58.35 0.09
CA ASP A 30 20.88 -57.02 0.35
C ASP A 30 21.77 -56.09 1.17
N LYS A 31 22.64 -56.63 2.02
CA LYS A 31 23.38 -55.81 2.98
C LYS A 31 24.55 -55.02 2.38
N ASN A 32 25.12 -55.43 1.23
CA ASN A 32 26.30 -54.78 0.65
C ASN A 32 26.40 -54.84 -0.89
N LYS A 33 25.32 -55.20 -1.60
CA LYS A 33 25.36 -55.45 -3.06
C LYS A 33 26.39 -56.52 -3.48
N GLN A 34 26.88 -57.34 -2.55
CA GLN A 34 27.87 -58.38 -2.78
C GLN A 34 27.24 -59.64 -3.36
N TRP A 35 28.01 -60.38 -4.16
CA TRP A 35 27.60 -61.63 -4.77
C TRP A 35 28.03 -62.81 -3.91
N ALA A 36 27.07 -63.67 -3.54
CA ALA A 36 27.32 -64.92 -2.85
C ALA A 36 27.06 -66.10 -3.80
N ASN A 37 27.93 -67.10 -3.75
CA ASN A 37 27.79 -68.31 -4.58
C ASN A 37 26.59 -69.13 -4.10
N ILE A 38 25.82 -69.63 -5.06
CA ILE A 38 24.82 -70.67 -4.88
C ILE A 38 25.55 -72.02 -5.04
N ASP A 39 25.23 -72.99 -4.19
CA ASP A 39 25.96 -74.26 -4.07
C ASP A 39 26.03 -75.02 -5.41
N PRO A 40 27.19 -75.05 -6.10
CA PRO A 40 27.28 -75.62 -7.44
C PRO A 40 27.18 -77.15 -7.45
N SER A 41 27.25 -77.80 -6.28
CA SER A 41 27.15 -79.26 -6.15
C SER A 41 25.72 -79.78 -6.18
N LYS A 42 24.71 -78.88 -6.13
CA LYS A 42 23.30 -79.23 -6.08
C LYS A 42 22.59 -78.83 -7.36
N LYS A 43 21.64 -79.68 -7.76
CA LYS A 43 20.64 -79.29 -8.76
C LYS A 43 19.61 -78.42 -8.06
N HIS A 44 19.52 -77.17 -8.47
CA HIS A 44 18.52 -76.22 -7.98
C HIS A 44 17.30 -76.20 -8.87
N ASN A 45 16.11 -76.18 -8.29
CA ASN A 45 14.87 -75.94 -9.01
C ASN A 45 14.58 -74.45 -9.03
N ALA A 46 14.54 -73.88 -10.23
CA ALA A 46 14.15 -72.48 -10.43
C ALA A 46 12.66 -72.40 -10.68
N GLU A 47 11.96 -71.67 -9.82
CA GLU A 47 10.57 -71.29 -10.02
C GLU A 47 10.51 -69.78 -10.20
N VAL A 48 9.81 -69.32 -11.23
CA VAL A 48 9.53 -67.90 -11.40
C VAL A 48 8.09 -67.69 -11.01
N THR A 49 7.87 -67.12 -9.84
CA THR A 49 6.52 -66.73 -9.41
C THR A 49 6.27 -65.28 -9.78
N ILE A 50 5.02 -65.01 -10.12
CA ILE A 50 4.52 -63.67 -10.35
C ILE A 50 3.89 -63.24 -9.02
N GLU A 51 4.66 -62.53 -8.19
CA GLU A 51 4.09 -61.84 -7.04
C GLU A 51 3.44 -60.55 -7.52
N CYS A 52 2.12 -60.48 -7.37
CA CYS A 52 1.36 -59.25 -7.59
C CYS A 52 1.32 -58.51 -6.26
N GLY A 53 2.16 -57.50 -6.09
CA GLY A 53 2.18 -56.70 -4.87
C GLY A 53 3.15 -55.54 -4.96
N CYS A 54 2.93 -54.54 -4.11
CA CYS A 54 3.86 -53.43 -3.98
C CYS A 54 4.99 -53.87 -3.04
N ASP A 55 6.17 -54.06 -3.61
CA ASP A 55 7.35 -54.44 -2.84
C ASP A 55 7.95 -53.18 -2.19
N GLU A 56 8.02 -53.17 -0.86
CA GLU A 56 8.65 -52.09 -0.08
C GLU A 56 10.12 -51.87 -0.46
N HIS A 57 10.80 -52.90 -0.99
CA HIS A 57 12.20 -52.81 -1.42
C HIS A 57 12.40 -51.97 -2.68
N LEU A 58 11.33 -51.62 -3.40
CA LEU A 58 11.36 -50.69 -4.54
C LEU A 58 11.33 -49.22 -4.09
N ILE A 59 11.17 -48.97 -2.78
CA ILE A 59 11.11 -47.62 -2.22
C ILE A 59 12.47 -47.24 -1.64
N THR A 60 13.13 -46.28 -2.28
CA THR A 60 14.34 -45.68 -1.71
C THR A 60 13.95 -44.68 -0.62
N GLY A 61 14.52 -44.82 0.60
CA GLY A 61 14.14 -44.03 1.78
C GLY A 61 13.17 -44.73 2.75
N TYR A 62 13.00 -46.05 2.62
CA TYR A 62 12.14 -46.88 3.45
C TYR A 62 12.45 -46.79 4.96
N ASP A 63 13.69 -46.46 5.33
CA ASP A 63 14.15 -46.28 6.71
C ASP A 63 13.39 -45.17 7.45
N LYS A 64 12.81 -44.22 6.71
CA LYS A 64 11.99 -43.11 7.25
C LYS A 64 10.49 -43.40 7.22
N LEU A 65 10.07 -44.58 6.74
CA LEU A 65 8.67 -44.95 6.58
C LEU A 65 8.17 -45.92 7.64
N LYS A 66 6.97 -45.69 8.13
CA LYS A 66 6.19 -46.66 8.88
C LYS A 66 5.44 -47.51 7.87
N ILE A 67 5.84 -48.77 7.75
CA ILE A 67 5.29 -49.72 6.79
C ILE A 67 4.28 -50.62 7.52
N GLY A 68 3.06 -50.64 7.00
CA GLY A 68 2.00 -51.57 7.41
C GLY A 68 1.71 -52.58 6.30
N ALA A 69 0.79 -53.51 6.55
CA ALA A 69 0.55 -54.66 5.67
C ALA A 69 0.25 -54.31 4.20
N ASN A 70 -0.37 -53.16 3.92
CA ASN A 70 -0.64 -52.66 2.56
C ASN A 70 -0.53 -51.13 2.51
N GLU A 71 0.23 -50.53 3.40
CA GLU A 71 0.26 -49.08 3.56
C GLU A 71 1.63 -48.55 3.94
N ILE A 72 1.96 -47.37 3.45
CA ILE A 72 3.16 -46.63 3.84
C ILE A 72 2.78 -45.21 4.24
N GLN A 73 3.48 -44.70 5.24
CA GLN A 73 3.42 -43.31 5.71
C GLN A 73 4.76 -42.94 6.36
N CYS A 74 5.02 -41.66 6.59
CA CYS A 74 6.22 -41.25 7.31
C CYS A 74 6.20 -41.70 8.78
N LYS A 75 7.38 -42.04 9.34
CA LYS A 75 7.51 -42.46 10.74
C LYS A 75 7.19 -41.33 11.72
N ASN A 76 7.65 -40.11 11.42
CA ASN A 76 7.48 -38.99 12.32
C ASN A 76 6.10 -38.34 12.13
N PRO A 77 5.37 -38.04 13.22
CA PRO A 77 4.11 -37.33 13.16
C PRO A 77 4.24 -35.98 12.45
N GLY A 78 3.34 -35.72 11.50
CA GLY A 78 3.28 -34.45 10.75
C GLY A 78 4.17 -34.38 9.51
N GLU A 79 5.05 -35.36 9.27
CA GLU A 79 5.76 -35.48 8.00
C GLU A 79 4.85 -36.10 6.92
N LYS A 80 5.05 -35.68 5.67
CA LYS A 80 4.43 -36.25 4.49
C LYS A 80 5.48 -36.87 3.57
N MET A 81 5.06 -37.89 2.82
CA MET A 81 5.89 -38.55 1.82
C MET A 81 5.96 -37.72 0.56
N MET A 82 7.16 -37.40 0.10
CA MET A 82 7.42 -36.62 -1.09
C MET A 82 7.79 -37.54 -2.24
N ILE A 83 6.93 -37.58 -3.28
CA ILE A 83 7.16 -38.35 -4.50
C ILE A 83 6.95 -37.41 -5.69
N GLY A 84 8.00 -37.19 -6.49
CA GLY A 84 7.95 -36.25 -7.62
C GLY A 84 7.68 -34.79 -7.19
N GLY A 85 7.94 -34.44 -5.92
CA GLY A 85 7.65 -33.12 -5.36
C GLY A 85 6.20 -32.89 -4.94
N ILE A 86 5.37 -33.95 -4.90
CA ILE A 86 4.00 -33.90 -4.38
C ILE A 86 3.98 -34.58 -3.00
N ALA A 87 3.25 -33.98 -2.05
CA ALA A 87 3.18 -34.42 -0.67
C ALA A 87 1.97 -35.35 -0.44
N TYR A 88 2.24 -36.56 0.04
CA TYR A 88 1.23 -37.58 0.33
C TYR A 88 1.24 -37.92 1.83
N GLY A 89 0.07 -37.95 2.46
CA GLY A 89 -0.03 -38.34 3.88
C GLY A 89 0.22 -39.83 4.07
N LYS A 90 -0.52 -40.65 3.32
CA LYS A 90 -0.47 -42.11 3.38
C LYS A 90 -0.75 -42.66 2.00
N LEU A 91 -0.05 -43.73 1.63
CA LEU A 91 -0.27 -44.48 0.40
C LEU A 91 -0.70 -45.90 0.74
N LYS A 92 -1.65 -46.40 -0.03
CA LYS A 92 -2.12 -47.77 0.03
C LYS A 92 -1.63 -48.50 -1.21
N CYS A 93 -1.12 -49.71 -1.01
CA CYS A 93 -0.82 -50.61 -2.09
C CYS A 93 -2.10 -51.23 -2.63
N ASP A 94 -2.29 -51.16 -3.94
CA ASP A 94 -3.19 -52.01 -4.69
C ASP A 94 -2.37 -52.96 -5.55
N ALA A 95 -2.62 -54.27 -5.45
CA ALA A 95 -1.85 -55.27 -6.17
C ALA A 95 -1.96 -55.15 -7.71
N ASN A 96 -3.02 -54.52 -8.21
CA ASN A 96 -3.28 -54.34 -9.64
C ASN A 96 -2.85 -52.95 -10.12
N ASP A 97 -3.13 -51.91 -9.33
CA ASP A 97 -2.90 -50.51 -9.73
C ASP A 97 -1.56 -49.95 -9.24
N GLY A 98 -1.00 -50.44 -8.14
CA GLY A 98 0.21 -49.91 -7.50
C GLY A 98 -0.08 -49.01 -6.31
N TRP A 99 0.81 -48.06 -6.04
CA TRP A 99 0.70 -47.17 -4.88
C TRP A 99 -0.26 -46.02 -5.18
N LYS A 100 -1.34 -45.91 -4.38
CA LYS A 100 -2.36 -44.86 -4.52
C LYS A 100 -2.73 -44.20 -3.20
N VAL A 101 -3.22 -42.96 -3.25
CA VAL A 101 -3.99 -42.38 -2.14
C VAL A 101 -5.35 -43.09 -2.11
N ALA A 102 -5.97 -43.25 -0.92
CA ALA A 102 -7.26 -43.91 -0.80
C ALA A 102 -8.25 -43.41 -1.87
N ASP A 103 -8.81 -44.34 -2.65
CA ASP A 103 -9.80 -44.12 -3.71
C ASP A 103 -9.37 -43.24 -4.91
N ALA A 104 -8.07 -42.90 -5.04
CA ALA A 104 -7.56 -42.11 -6.17
C ALA A 104 -7.22 -42.98 -7.40
N GLN A 105 -7.63 -42.51 -8.57
CA GLN A 105 -7.22 -42.97 -9.91
C GLN A 105 -6.68 -41.75 -10.69
N PRO A 106 -5.53 -41.83 -11.39
CA PRO A 106 -4.63 -42.98 -11.56
C PRO A 106 -3.70 -43.23 -10.35
N PRO A 107 -3.06 -44.42 -10.27
CA PRO A 107 -2.01 -44.69 -9.28
C PRO A 107 -0.82 -43.73 -9.43
N ILE A 108 -0.18 -43.38 -8.31
CA ILE A 108 0.97 -42.47 -8.28
C ILE A 108 2.22 -43.15 -8.86
N LYS A 109 2.37 -44.44 -8.55
CA LYS A 109 3.44 -45.31 -9.06
C LYS A 109 2.92 -46.71 -9.32
N THR A 110 3.39 -47.31 -10.40
CA THR A 110 3.04 -48.70 -10.71
C THR A 110 3.68 -49.66 -9.70
N PRO A 111 3.16 -50.89 -9.51
CA PRO A 111 3.65 -51.83 -8.49
C PRO A 111 5.14 -52.20 -8.60
N ILE A 112 5.73 -52.00 -9.78
CA ILE A 112 7.08 -52.46 -10.14
C ILE A 112 8.08 -51.32 -10.36
N GLU A 113 7.64 -50.07 -10.22
CA GLU A 113 8.49 -48.91 -10.45
C GLU A 113 9.24 -48.56 -9.15
N GLU A 114 10.57 -48.46 -9.23
CA GLU A 114 11.35 -47.92 -8.14
C GLU A 114 11.09 -46.41 -8.00
N PHE A 115 10.90 -45.94 -6.77
CA PHE A 115 10.77 -44.50 -6.52
C PHE A 115 11.41 -44.10 -5.19
N ALA A 116 11.90 -42.88 -5.15
CA ALA A 116 12.41 -42.27 -3.93
C ALA A 116 11.27 -41.62 -3.15
N VAL A 117 11.27 -41.85 -1.84
CA VAL A 117 10.40 -41.16 -0.89
C VAL A 117 11.28 -40.39 0.07
N ALA A 118 11.05 -39.08 0.18
CA ALA A 118 11.55 -38.28 1.29
C ALA A 118 10.40 -38.00 2.26
N CYS A 119 10.65 -38.15 3.56
CA CYS A 119 9.72 -37.70 4.59
C CYS A 119 10.12 -36.30 5.04
N GLN A 120 9.21 -35.35 4.85
CA GLN A 120 9.43 -33.95 5.19
C GLN A 120 8.15 -33.36 5.76
N LYS A 121 8.29 -32.45 6.71
CA LYS A 121 7.17 -31.67 7.22
C LYS A 121 6.86 -30.58 6.18
N PRO A 122 5.71 -30.62 5.48
CA PRO A 122 5.34 -29.52 4.63
C PRO A 122 5.15 -28.28 5.50
N CYS A 123 5.42 -27.11 4.91
CA CYS A 123 5.16 -25.86 5.58
C CYS A 123 6.00 -25.68 6.86
N ASP A 124 7.22 -26.22 6.88
CA ASP A 124 8.12 -26.05 8.02
C ASP A 124 8.73 -24.64 8.04
N LYS A 125 8.71 -23.98 9.20
CA LYS A 125 9.36 -22.68 9.42
C LYS A 125 10.84 -22.68 9.05
N LEU A 126 11.51 -23.83 9.16
CA LEU A 126 12.92 -24.00 8.81
C LEU A 126 13.18 -23.85 7.31
N LEU A 127 12.15 -24.01 6.49
CA LEU A 127 12.22 -23.79 5.05
C LEU A 127 12.07 -22.31 4.68
N ILE A 128 11.91 -21.40 5.65
CA ILE A 128 11.65 -19.97 5.40
C ILE A 128 12.80 -19.14 6.00
N PRO A 129 13.84 -18.80 5.22
CA PRO A 129 15.02 -18.11 5.73
C PRO A 129 14.73 -16.81 6.49
N GLY A 130 13.70 -16.05 6.06
CA GLY A 130 13.31 -14.78 6.68
C GLY A 130 12.66 -14.91 8.07
N VAL A 131 12.07 -16.07 8.38
CA VAL A 131 11.53 -16.36 9.73
C VAL A 131 12.67 -16.57 10.71
N ILE A 132 13.72 -17.29 10.28
CA ILE A 132 14.94 -17.50 11.08
C ILE A 132 15.68 -16.17 11.30
N ALA A 133 15.68 -15.29 10.31
CA ALA A 133 16.23 -13.93 10.41
C ALA A 133 15.35 -12.95 11.20
N ASN A 134 14.27 -13.41 11.85
CA ASN A 134 13.37 -12.62 12.70
C ASN A 134 12.61 -11.48 12.00
N LYS A 135 12.54 -11.44 10.67
CA LYS A 135 11.76 -10.43 9.93
C LYS A 135 10.33 -10.86 9.59
N MET A 136 10.08 -12.16 9.59
CA MET A 136 8.77 -12.74 9.27
C MET A 136 8.24 -13.55 10.44
N ASP A 137 6.92 -13.56 10.57
CA ASP A 137 6.18 -14.43 11.47
C ASP A 137 5.50 -15.53 10.68
N TYR A 138 5.62 -16.75 11.19
CA TYR A 138 5.00 -17.92 10.61
C TYR A 138 4.21 -18.69 11.67
N SER A 139 2.88 -18.65 11.56
CA SER A 139 1.96 -19.28 12.51
C SER A 139 0.69 -19.72 11.80
N ASN A 140 0.09 -20.83 12.23
CA ASN A 140 -1.14 -21.38 11.64
C ASN A 140 -1.08 -21.55 10.11
N ASN A 141 0.07 -21.99 9.60
CA ASN A 141 0.38 -22.10 8.17
C ASN A 141 0.37 -20.78 7.38
N ILE A 142 0.35 -19.63 8.06
CA ILE A 142 0.37 -18.30 7.43
C ILE A 142 1.72 -17.64 7.69
N LEU A 143 2.37 -17.22 6.62
CA LEU A 143 3.54 -16.36 6.63
C LEU A 143 3.11 -14.91 6.47
N LYS A 144 3.69 -14.02 7.28
CA LYS A 144 3.52 -12.57 7.20
C LYS A 144 4.81 -11.87 7.65
N CYS A 145 4.93 -10.58 7.35
CA CYS A 145 5.97 -9.75 7.97
C CYS A 145 5.65 -9.50 9.45
N LYS A 146 6.68 -9.38 10.28
CA LYS A 146 6.49 -9.05 11.71
C LYS A 146 6.02 -7.62 11.89
N GLU A 147 6.63 -6.70 11.16
CA GLU A 147 6.23 -5.31 11.13
C GLU A 147 4.95 -5.18 10.32
N GLU A 148 3.90 -4.63 10.94
CA GLU A 148 2.61 -4.46 10.28
C GLU A 148 2.65 -3.44 9.13
N SER A 149 3.70 -2.61 9.07
CA SER A 149 3.98 -1.68 7.98
C SER A 149 4.64 -2.33 6.77
N GLU A 150 4.99 -3.62 6.83
CA GLU A 150 5.66 -4.34 5.75
C GLU A 150 4.73 -5.35 5.07
N LYS A 151 4.98 -5.58 3.78
CA LYS A 151 4.36 -6.64 2.98
C LYS A 151 5.40 -7.64 2.50
N LEU A 152 4.96 -8.88 2.31
CA LEU A 152 5.76 -9.91 1.67
C LEU A 152 5.92 -9.59 0.19
N LYS A 153 7.15 -9.48 -0.27
CA LYS A 153 7.53 -9.38 -1.68
C LYS A 153 7.97 -10.73 -2.19
N TYR A 154 7.48 -11.15 -3.34
CA TYR A 154 7.90 -12.39 -4.01
C TYR A 154 7.76 -12.25 -5.54
N LYS A 155 8.26 -13.24 -6.30
CA LYS A 155 8.03 -13.35 -7.74
C LYS A 155 7.01 -14.44 -8.04
N ASP A 156 6.01 -14.14 -8.85
CA ASP A 156 5.05 -15.16 -9.31
C ASP A 156 5.65 -16.06 -10.40
N ALA A 157 4.86 -17.00 -10.92
CA ALA A 157 5.31 -17.94 -11.95
C ALA A 157 5.75 -17.26 -13.27
N SER A 158 5.32 -16.03 -13.54
CA SER A 158 5.76 -15.23 -14.69
C SER A 158 7.06 -14.47 -14.44
N GLY A 159 7.57 -14.49 -13.20
CA GLY A 159 8.73 -13.71 -12.78
C GLY A 159 8.40 -12.27 -12.39
N ALA A 160 7.12 -11.87 -12.45
CA ALA A 160 6.67 -10.55 -12.04
C ALA A 160 6.72 -10.41 -10.51
N GLU A 161 7.16 -9.24 -10.03
CA GLU A 161 7.16 -8.95 -8.60
C GLU A 161 5.73 -8.71 -8.10
N LYS A 162 5.39 -9.35 -6.99
CA LYS A 162 4.11 -9.24 -6.29
C LYS A 162 4.35 -8.88 -4.84
N LYS A 163 3.38 -8.19 -4.25
CA LYS A 163 3.34 -7.83 -2.83
C LYS A 163 2.03 -8.32 -2.22
N THR A 164 2.10 -8.96 -1.06
CA THR A 164 0.92 -9.44 -0.32
C THR A 164 1.12 -9.31 1.18
N SER A 165 0.04 -9.22 1.95
CA SER A 165 0.11 -9.16 3.41
C SER A 165 0.38 -10.54 4.03
N THR A 166 -0.04 -11.60 3.36
CA THR A 166 0.05 -12.97 3.87
C THR A 166 0.27 -13.97 2.74
N LEU A 167 1.03 -15.03 3.03
CA LEU A 167 1.07 -16.23 2.21
C LEU A 167 0.60 -17.43 3.03
N GLU A 168 -0.28 -18.23 2.47
CA GLU A 168 -0.77 -19.44 3.13
C GLU A 168 -0.04 -20.65 2.57
N CYS A 169 0.47 -21.51 3.44
CA CYS A 169 1.05 -22.78 3.03
C CYS A 169 0.00 -23.87 3.10
N LYS A 170 -0.38 -24.42 1.94
CA LYS A 170 -1.27 -25.59 1.88
C LYS A 170 -0.44 -26.88 1.99
N PRO A 171 -0.71 -27.74 2.98
CA PRO A 171 0.07 -28.95 3.22
C PRO A 171 0.08 -29.96 2.07
N ASP A 172 -0.81 -29.83 1.09
CA ASP A 172 -1.03 -30.76 -0.02
C ASP A 172 -0.24 -30.42 -1.29
N ALA A 173 0.37 -29.22 -1.41
CA ALA A 173 1.58 -29.07 -2.25
C ALA A 173 2.18 -27.64 -2.27
N LYS A 174 1.41 -26.56 -2.14
CA LYS A 174 1.84 -25.23 -2.60
C LYS A 174 1.62 -24.12 -1.58
N TRP A 175 2.43 -23.07 -1.70
CA TRP A 175 2.12 -21.77 -1.15
C TRP A 175 1.05 -21.09 -2.00
N GLU A 176 0.16 -20.34 -1.36
CA GLU A 176 -0.93 -19.61 -2.02
C GLU A 176 -0.94 -18.15 -1.57
N ASP A 177 -1.26 -17.27 -2.52
CA ASP A 177 -1.63 -15.88 -2.24
C ASP A 177 -3.12 -15.71 -2.52
N ASN A 178 -3.93 -15.51 -1.48
CA ASN A 178 -5.40 -15.40 -1.56
C ASN A 178 -6.04 -16.51 -2.41
N GLY A 179 -5.61 -17.77 -2.22
CA GLY A 179 -6.09 -18.94 -2.95
C GLY A 179 -5.49 -19.12 -4.35
N THR A 180 -4.61 -18.22 -4.81
CA THR A 180 -3.86 -18.39 -6.06
C THR A 180 -2.58 -19.19 -5.81
N PRO A 181 -2.41 -20.37 -6.42
CA PRO A 181 -1.23 -21.20 -6.21
C PRO A 181 0.04 -20.55 -6.75
N LEU A 182 1.07 -20.52 -5.91
CA LEU A 182 2.40 -20.02 -6.24
C LEU A 182 3.30 -21.15 -6.78
N PRO A 183 4.38 -20.82 -7.50
CA PRO A 183 5.35 -21.81 -7.99
C PRO A 183 6.17 -22.46 -6.86
N PHE A 184 6.09 -21.94 -5.62
CA PHE A 184 6.83 -22.46 -4.48
C PHE A 184 6.16 -23.71 -3.91
N LYS A 185 6.92 -24.81 -3.84
CA LYS A 185 6.47 -26.02 -3.16
C LYS A 185 6.53 -25.82 -1.65
N SER A 186 5.56 -26.38 -0.93
CA SER A 186 5.47 -26.34 0.54
C SER A 186 6.67 -26.98 1.27
N THR A 187 7.52 -27.72 0.56
CA THR A 187 8.68 -28.45 1.08
C THR A 187 10.03 -27.89 0.65
N ASP A 188 10.04 -26.97 -0.31
CA ASP A 188 11.27 -26.36 -0.79
C ASP A 188 11.58 -25.11 0.04
N PRO A 189 12.86 -24.75 0.22
CA PRO A 189 13.22 -23.47 0.82
C PRO A 189 12.56 -22.32 0.07
N LEU A 190 11.84 -21.48 0.80
CA LEU A 190 11.12 -20.33 0.28
C LEU A 190 12.11 -19.17 0.05
N THR A 191 12.90 -19.31 -1.01
CA THR A 191 13.91 -18.32 -1.40
C THR A 191 13.29 -17.19 -2.24
N GLY A 192 13.78 -15.97 -2.08
CA GLY A 192 13.29 -14.81 -2.84
C GLY A 192 12.03 -14.17 -2.26
N ILE A 193 11.65 -14.51 -1.03
CA ILE A 193 10.67 -13.77 -0.26
C ILE A 193 11.38 -12.84 0.71
N SER A 194 10.96 -11.59 0.74
CA SER A 194 11.46 -10.57 1.65
C SER A 194 10.30 -9.73 2.20
N CYS A 195 10.51 -9.09 3.34
CA CYS A 195 9.62 -8.02 3.80
C CYS A 195 10.08 -6.70 3.21
N GLU A 196 9.15 -5.96 2.63
CA GLU A 196 9.36 -4.62 2.10
C GLU A 196 8.30 -3.70 2.69
N VAL A 197 8.70 -2.49 3.07
CA VAL A 197 7.77 -1.49 3.60
C VAL A 197 6.65 -1.24 2.58
N ASP A 198 5.41 -1.29 3.07
CA ASP A 198 4.24 -0.87 2.33
C ASP A 198 4.13 0.66 2.42
N PRO A 199 4.39 1.39 1.33
CA PRO A 199 4.37 2.85 1.34
C PRO A 199 2.99 3.43 1.71
N CYS A 200 1.94 2.63 1.61
CA CYS A 200 0.56 3.02 1.87
C CYS A 200 0.03 2.44 3.19
N ASN A 201 0.91 2.15 4.14
CA ASN A 201 0.46 1.74 5.46
C ASN A 201 0.01 2.95 6.28
N ASP A 202 -1.19 2.89 6.85
CA ASP A 202 -1.76 3.96 7.66
C ASP A 202 -0.96 4.23 8.95
N LYS A 203 -0.28 3.22 9.48
CA LYS A 203 0.61 3.36 10.65
C LYS A 203 1.87 4.18 10.37
N LEU A 204 2.21 4.39 9.10
CA LEU A 204 3.30 5.29 8.70
C LEU A 204 2.85 6.75 8.65
N ILE A 205 1.59 7.05 8.96
CA ILE A 205 1.02 8.39 8.89
C ILE A 205 0.77 8.92 10.31
N THR A 206 1.61 9.84 10.75
CA THR A 206 1.37 10.61 11.97
C THR A 206 0.55 11.85 11.64
N LYS A 207 -0.53 12.08 12.37
CA LYS A 207 -1.38 13.26 12.20
C LYS A 207 -1.02 14.29 13.27
N THR A 208 -0.75 15.53 12.87
CA THR A 208 -0.57 16.64 13.80
C THR A 208 -1.70 17.66 13.66
N GLY A 209 -2.15 18.19 14.81
CA GLY A 209 -3.25 19.15 14.88
C GLY A 209 -4.59 18.54 15.32
N SER A 210 -5.52 19.41 15.70
CA SER A 210 -6.82 19.08 16.32
C SER A 210 -7.94 18.75 15.32
N THR A 211 -7.65 18.73 14.02
CA THR A 211 -8.68 18.48 12.99
C THR A 211 -8.54 17.07 12.41
N PRO A 212 -9.60 16.26 12.34
CA PRO A 212 -9.53 14.94 11.74
C PRO A 212 -9.21 15.05 10.24
N LEU A 213 -8.15 14.36 9.80
CA LEU A 213 -8.01 13.96 8.40
C LEU A 213 -9.22 13.09 8.06
N ALA A 214 -10.02 13.52 7.09
CA ALA A 214 -11.13 12.76 6.61
C ALA A 214 -10.55 11.53 5.90
N ASP A 215 -10.77 10.38 6.54
CA ASP A 215 -10.71 9.06 5.94
C ASP A 215 -9.43 8.71 5.18
N TYR A 216 -8.54 7.95 5.83
CA TYR A 216 -7.65 7.05 5.10
C TYR A 216 -8.44 5.81 4.61
N ASN A 217 -9.60 6.04 4.00
CA ASN A 217 -10.36 5.02 3.32
C ASN A 217 -9.89 5.04 1.86
N ASN A 218 -9.53 3.87 1.31
CA ASN A 218 -9.07 3.71 -0.07
C ASN A 218 -7.70 4.34 -0.42
N LYS A 219 -6.78 4.45 0.55
CA LYS A 219 -5.43 5.00 0.33
C LYS A 219 -5.40 6.49 -0.06
N GLU A 220 -6.39 7.26 0.38
CA GLU A 220 -6.48 8.70 0.10
C GLU A 220 -6.29 9.52 1.38
N LEU A 221 -5.70 10.71 1.26
CA LEU A 221 -5.68 11.73 2.30
C LEU A 221 -6.38 12.97 1.77
N LYS A 222 -7.40 13.42 2.51
CA LYS A 222 -8.12 14.66 2.23
C LYS A 222 -8.47 15.36 3.53
N CYS A 223 -8.41 16.69 3.51
CA CYS A 223 -8.85 17.50 4.63
C CYS A 223 -10.32 17.94 4.44
N SER A 224 -11.05 18.09 5.55
CA SER A 224 -12.42 18.62 5.54
C SER A 224 -12.43 20.15 5.50
N ALA A 225 -13.57 20.72 5.11
CA ALA A 225 -13.89 22.15 5.26
C ALA A 225 -12.88 23.12 4.59
N GLY A 226 -12.55 22.89 3.32
CA GLY A 226 -11.73 23.82 2.53
C GLY A 226 -10.23 23.84 2.86
N LYS A 227 -9.80 23.07 3.86
CA LYS A 227 -8.39 22.87 4.19
C LYS A 227 -7.71 21.98 3.16
N LYS A 228 -6.38 22.14 3.03
CA LYS A 228 -5.50 21.35 2.19
C LYS A 228 -4.56 20.50 3.04
N VAL A 229 -4.17 19.35 2.50
CA VAL A 229 -3.19 18.43 3.09
C VAL A 229 -1.80 19.00 2.90
N GLN A 230 -1.00 19.01 3.96
CA GLN A 230 0.39 19.45 3.92
C GLN A 230 1.27 18.48 4.69
N PHE A 231 2.44 18.14 4.14
CA PHE A 231 3.48 17.43 4.88
C PHE A 231 4.21 18.40 5.80
N ASP A 232 4.53 17.98 7.02
CA ASP A 232 5.22 18.85 7.99
C ASP A 232 6.58 19.34 7.47
N THR A 233 7.24 18.54 6.63
CA THR A 233 8.52 18.86 5.99
C THR A 233 8.39 19.73 4.74
N SER A 234 7.19 20.14 4.35
CA SER A 234 6.92 20.88 3.11
C SER A 234 5.97 22.04 3.34
N SER A 235 6.17 23.14 2.61
CA SER A 235 5.18 24.22 2.51
C SER A 235 4.10 23.93 1.47
N THR A 236 4.28 22.91 0.63
CA THR A 236 3.35 22.60 -0.45
C THR A 236 2.07 22.00 0.10
N GLN A 237 0.95 22.54 -0.37
CA GLN A 237 -0.39 22.13 0.03
C GLN A 237 -1.13 21.46 -1.11
N TYR A 238 -1.88 20.41 -0.78
CA TYR A 238 -2.55 19.54 -1.74
C TYR A 238 -4.04 19.42 -1.40
N ASP A 239 -4.91 19.54 -2.40
CA ASP A 239 -6.35 19.34 -2.19
C ASP A 239 -6.67 17.89 -1.80
N LYS A 240 -5.88 16.95 -2.33
CA LYS A 240 -5.99 15.51 -2.12
C LYS A 240 -4.64 14.85 -2.41
N LEU A 241 -4.32 13.81 -1.66
CA LEU A 241 -3.21 12.91 -1.95
C LEU A 241 -3.70 11.46 -2.04
N THR A 242 -3.18 10.72 -3.00
CA THR A 242 -3.47 9.30 -3.19
C THR A 242 -2.17 8.51 -3.07
N CYS A 243 -2.17 7.47 -2.23
CA CYS A 243 -1.05 6.58 -2.09
C CYS A 243 -1.11 5.43 -3.09
N THR A 244 -0.02 5.26 -3.83
CA THR A 244 0.20 4.19 -4.80
C THR A 244 1.35 3.29 -4.34
N ASP A 245 1.58 2.18 -5.01
CA ASP A 245 2.72 1.29 -4.72
C ASP A 245 4.09 1.97 -4.92
N ARG A 246 4.11 3.18 -5.50
CA ARG A 246 5.30 4.03 -5.69
C ARG A 246 5.39 5.20 -4.68
N GLY A 247 4.43 5.33 -3.77
CA GLY A 247 4.33 6.44 -2.80
C GLY A 247 3.16 7.39 -3.10
N TRP A 248 3.23 8.61 -2.55
CA TRP A 248 2.18 9.62 -2.62
C TRP A 248 2.14 10.38 -3.95
N THR A 249 0.93 10.61 -4.46
CA THR A 249 0.63 11.29 -5.73
C THR A 249 -0.54 12.26 -5.55
N THR A 250 -0.67 13.27 -6.41
CA THR A 250 -1.80 14.22 -6.41
C THR A 250 -2.96 13.78 -7.30
N ASP A 251 -2.67 13.03 -8.35
CA ASP A 251 -3.57 12.63 -9.44
C ASP A 251 -3.66 11.10 -9.60
N GLY A 252 -3.00 10.33 -8.73
CA GLY A 252 -2.86 8.87 -8.85
C GLY A 252 -1.72 8.41 -9.77
N THR A 253 -1.03 9.31 -10.47
CA THR A 253 -0.04 8.97 -11.51
C THR A 253 1.32 9.66 -11.32
N THR A 254 1.33 10.91 -10.87
CA THR A 254 2.51 11.74 -10.72
C THR A 254 3.01 11.65 -9.28
N ALA A 255 4.19 11.04 -9.10
CA ALA A 255 4.84 11.01 -7.81
C ALA A 255 5.27 12.42 -7.38
N LEU A 256 5.08 12.73 -6.10
CA LEU A 256 5.57 13.98 -5.53
C LEU A 256 7.10 14.05 -5.55
N SER A 257 7.63 15.26 -5.77
CA SER A 257 9.07 15.55 -5.75
C SER A 257 9.42 16.56 -4.64
N PRO A 258 10.48 16.33 -3.83
CA PRO A 258 11.23 15.08 -3.75
C PRO A 258 10.31 13.95 -3.30
N ALA A 259 10.59 12.72 -3.75
CA ALA A 259 9.83 11.55 -3.34
C ALA A 259 9.84 11.52 -1.82
N VAL A 260 8.71 11.88 -1.20
CA VAL A 260 8.45 11.58 0.21
C VAL A 260 8.36 10.07 0.22
N THR A 261 9.53 9.43 0.30
CA THR A 261 9.67 7.99 0.28
C THR A 261 8.96 7.52 1.52
N ALA A 262 7.88 6.78 1.32
CA ALA A 262 6.99 6.33 2.38
C ALA A 262 7.60 5.22 3.26
N ILE A 263 8.93 5.27 3.42
CA ILE A 263 9.74 4.44 4.30
C ILE A 263 9.93 5.15 5.65
N ALA A 264 9.84 6.48 5.68
CA ALA A 264 9.82 7.25 6.91
C ALA A 264 8.38 7.57 7.31
N THR A 265 8.09 7.51 8.61
CA THR A 265 6.83 8.01 9.16
C THR A 265 6.61 9.44 8.69
N ILE A 266 5.51 9.68 7.97
CA ILE A 266 5.17 11.01 7.46
C ILE A 266 4.27 11.71 8.47
N THR A 267 4.60 12.97 8.77
CA THR A 267 3.73 13.84 9.55
C THR A 267 2.91 14.69 8.59
N VAL A 268 1.59 14.60 8.70
CA VAL A 268 0.64 15.37 7.89
C VAL A 268 -0.25 16.25 8.75
N LYS A 269 -0.53 17.44 8.24
CA LYS A 269 -1.42 18.44 8.86
C LYS A 269 -2.44 18.97 7.84
N CYS A 270 -3.58 19.43 8.35
CA CYS A 270 -4.63 20.08 7.57
C CYS A 270 -4.66 21.57 7.87
N GLU A 271 -4.30 22.38 6.87
CA GLU A 271 -4.22 23.84 6.99
C GLU A 271 -5.06 24.51 5.91
N PHE A 272 -5.57 25.70 6.19
CA PHE A 272 -6.17 26.51 5.14
C PHE A 272 -5.08 27.00 4.19
N PRO A 273 -5.39 27.15 2.89
CA PRO A 273 -4.48 27.84 1.99
C PRO A 273 -4.29 29.28 2.42
N ALA A 274 -3.10 29.82 2.17
CA ALA A 274 -2.84 31.24 2.30
C ALA A 274 -3.94 32.01 1.57
N CYS A 275 -4.41 33.12 2.17
CA CYS A 275 -5.50 33.92 1.63
C CYS A 275 -6.88 33.23 1.61
N ALA A 276 -7.10 32.15 2.38
CA ALA A 276 -8.45 31.63 2.54
C ALA A 276 -9.38 32.67 3.19
N SER A 277 -10.62 32.78 2.68
CA SER A 277 -11.64 33.67 3.28
C SER A 277 -11.93 33.36 4.74
N ASP A 278 -11.73 32.11 5.16
CA ASP A 278 -11.85 31.66 6.55
C ASP A 278 -10.89 32.37 7.53
N PHE A 279 -9.81 32.98 7.03
CA PHE A 279 -8.93 33.82 7.83
C PHE A 279 -9.47 35.23 8.05
N ILE A 280 -10.48 35.67 7.29
CA ILE A 280 -11.05 37.02 7.37
C ILE A 280 -12.23 37.02 8.36
N GLN A 281 -11.98 37.53 9.57
CA GLN A 281 -13.02 37.75 10.56
C GLN A 281 -13.74 39.07 10.30
N GLY A 282 -15.07 39.07 10.49
CA GLY A 282 -15.90 40.25 10.32
C GLY A 282 -16.23 40.59 8.86
N LEU A 283 -16.06 39.64 7.93
CA LEU A 283 -16.56 39.76 6.58
C LEU A 283 -18.10 39.89 6.60
N THR A 284 -18.62 40.94 5.98
CA THR A 284 -20.07 41.22 5.90
C THR A 284 -20.51 41.39 4.45
N ALA A 285 -21.82 41.46 4.20
CA ALA A 285 -22.38 41.73 2.87
C ALA A 285 -22.01 43.13 2.30
N ALA A 286 -21.44 44.03 3.12
CA ALA A 286 -20.92 45.31 2.67
C ALA A 286 -19.51 45.21 2.05
N MET A 287 -18.89 44.03 2.13
CA MET A 287 -17.53 43.76 1.65
C MET A 287 -17.55 42.74 0.52
N GLY A 288 -16.57 42.84 -0.37
CA GLY A 288 -16.32 41.88 -1.44
C GLY A 288 -14.94 41.26 -1.25
N TYR A 289 -14.84 39.94 -1.37
CA TYR A 289 -13.56 39.23 -1.40
C TYR A 289 -13.48 38.37 -2.65
N SER A 290 -12.60 38.74 -3.58
CA SER A 290 -12.41 38.01 -4.84
C SER A 290 -10.99 38.18 -5.34
N ASN A 291 -10.43 37.15 -5.99
CA ASN A 291 -9.04 37.17 -6.48
C ASN A 291 -8.02 37.60 -5.40
N ASN A 292 -8.23 37.15 -4.16
CA ASN A 292 -7.45 37.53 -2.97
C ASN A 292 -7.47 39.03 -2.62
N ILE A 293 -8.37 39.81 -3.21
CA ILE A 293 -8.54 41.23 -2.93
C ILE A 293 -9.82 41.42 -2.12
N LEU A 294 -9.68 42.05 -0.96
CA LEU A 294 -10.76 42.49 -0.09
C LEU A 294 -10.99 43.99 -0.28
N THR A 295 -12.25 44.38 -0.52
CA THR A 295 -12.68 45.78 -0.64
C THR A 295 -14.07 45.98 -0.01
N CYS A 296 -14.44 47.24 0.25
CA CYS A 296 -15.84 47.59 0.46
C CYS A 296 -16.59 47.60 -0.88
N ASN A 297 -17.88 47.24 -0.87
CA ASN A 297 -18.70 47.18 -2.07
C ASN A 297 -19.07 48.58 -2.60
N LYS A 298 -19.06 49.58 -1.72
CA LYS A 298 -19.29 50.99 -2.07
C LYS A 298 -17.94 51.68 -2.30
N PRO A 299 -17.74 52.38 -3.43
CA PRO A 299 -16.46 52.99 -3.77
C PRO A 299 -16.06 54.15 -2.83
N TYR A 300 -17.02 54.72 -2.11
CA TYR A 300 -16.80 55.79 -1.13
C TYR A 300 -16.57 55.29 0.31
N GLU A 301 -16.35 53.99 0.50
CA GLU A 301 -16.04 53.40 1.81
C GLU A 301 -14.62 52.84 1.83
N LYS A 302 -13.97 52.92 3.00
CA LYS A 302 -12.69 52.25 3.29
C LYS A 302 -12.91 51.09 4.24
N LEU A 303 -12.11 50.05 4.08
CA LEU A 303 -12.01 48.96 5.04
C LEU A 303 -11.38 49.48 6.33
N LYS A 304 -12.03 49.24 7.46
CA LYS A 304 -11.44 49.39 8.79
C LYS A 304 -11.05 48.01 9.30
N PHE A 305 -9.77 47.83 9.63
CA PHE A 305 -9.21 46.55 10.05
C PHE A 305 -8.21 46.71 11.20
N LYS A 306 -7.89 45.59 11.85
CA LYS A 306 -6.85 45.50 12.88
C LYS A 306 -5.55 45.02 12.26
N ASP A 307 -4.47 45.76 12.44
CA ASP A 307 -3.14 45.28 12.06
C ASP A 307 -2.60 44.23 13.05
N ALA A 308 -1.38 43.73 12.80
CA ALA A 308 -0.78 42.68 13.64
C ALA A 308 -0.54 43.13 15.10
N SER A 309 -0.51 44.44 15.37
CA SER A 309 -0.41 45.00 16.72
C SER A 309 -1.78 45.18 17.40
N GLY A 310 -2.88 45.01 16.66
CA GLY A 310 -4.24 45.30 17.12
C GLY A 310 -4.64 46.78 16.96
N ALA A 311 -3.84 47.59 16.26
CA ALA A 311 -4.19 48.98 15.95
C ALA A 311 -5.23 49.04 14.82
N ASP A 312 -6.16 49.99 14.91
CA ASP A 312 -7.10 50.25 13.82
C ASP A 312 -6.37 50.93 12.65
N LYS A 313 -6.54 50.38 11.45
CA LYS A 313 -6.11 50.96 10.19
C LYS A 313 -7.28 51.09 9.23
N GLN A 314 -7.13 51.98 8.25
CA GLN A 314 -8.10 52.19 7.19
C GLN A 314 -7.43 52.15 5.82
N THR A 315 -8.02 51.41 4.89
CA THR A 315 -7.49 51.25 3.54
C THR A 315 -8.59 51.09 2.51
N SER A 316 -8.31 51.41 1.26
CA SER A 316 -9.26 51.25 0.16
C SER A 316 -9.33 49.78 -0.28
N LYS A 317 -8.20 49.04 -0.17
CA LYS A 317 -8.13 47.62 -0.50
C LYS A 317 -7.07 46.89 0.34
N LEU A 318 -7.36 45.63 0.68
CA LEU A 318 -6.37 44.68 1.19
C LEU A 318 -6.18 43.58 0.16
N GLU A 319 -4.95 43.37 -0.28
CA GLU A 319 -4.60 42.29 -1.21
C GLU A 319 -3.76 41.24 -0.50
N CYS A 320 -4.24 40.01 -0.47
CA CYS A 320 -3.46 38.90 0.07
C CYS A 320 -2.57 38.30 -1.01
N LYS A 321 -1.26 38.32 -0.79
CA LYS A 321 -0.28 37.66 -1.65
C LYS A 321 0.02 36.27 -1.05
N PRO A 322 -0.32 35.15 -1.72
CA PRO A 322 -0.16 33.82 -1.13
C PRO A 322 1.28 33.48 -0.71
N ASP A 323 2.26 33.97 -1.48
CA ASP A 323 3.70 33.76 -1.22
C ASP A 323 4.34 34.88 -0.38
N ALA A 324 3.55 35.86 0.07
CA ALA A 324 4.00 36.96 0.90
C ALA A 324 2.95 37.28 1.98
N ASP A 325 2.95 38.51 2.46
CA ASP A 325 2.02 39.00 3.47
C ASP A 325 0.85 39.75 2.80
N TRP A 326 -0.14 40.18 3.59
CA TRP A 326 -1.17 41.09 3.10
C TRP A 326 -0.57 42.44 2.73
N GLU A 327 -1.05 43.04 1.65
CA GLU A 327 -0.72 44.40 1.22
C GLU A 327 -1.90 45.35 1.43
N ASP A 328 -1.61 46.56 1.92
CA ASP A 328 -2.53 47.67 2.16
C ASP A 328 -2.30 48.74 1.08
N ASP A 329 -3.24 48.86 0.14
CA ASP A 329 -3.15 49.78 -1.00
C ASP A 329 -1.81 49.68 -1.77
N GLY A 330 -1.23 48.46 -1.84
CA GLY A 330 0.05 48.17 -2.49
C GLY A 330 1.29 48.34 -1.60
N ASN A 331 1.11 48.67 -0.32
CA ASN A 331 2.18 48.71 0.68
C ASN A 331 2.20 47.41 1.49
N PRO A 332 3.38 46.84 1.82
CA PRO A 332 3.46 45.66 2.68
C PRO A 332 2.79 45.92 4.04
N SER A 333 1.89 45.04 4.46
CA SER A 333 1.36 45.04 5.83
C SER A 333 2.13 44.03 6.69
N SER A 334 1.97 44.13 8.00
CA SER A 334 2.55 43.19 8.96
C SER A 334 1.71 41.93 9.19
N ILE A 335 0.60 41.77 8.47
CA ILE A 335 -0.33 40.64 8.63
C ILE A 335 0.07 39.55 7.64
N LYS A 336 0.41 38.36 8.13
CA LYS A 336 0.79 37.25 7.25
C LYS A 336 -0.41 36.72 6.49
N SER A 337 -0.18 36.19 5.29
CA SER A 337 -1.24 35.59 4.45
C SER A 337 -1.93 34.36 5.07
N THR A 338 -1.33 33.79 6.12
CA THR A 338 -1.86 32.66 6.90
C THR A 338 -2.40 33.06 8.29
N ASP A 339 -2.27 34.33 8.67
CA ASP A 339 -2.79 34.84 9.95
C ASP A 339 -4.26 35.26 9.81
N LYS A 340 -4.98 35.27 10.95
CA LYS A 340 -6.34 35.80 10.98
C LYS A 340 -6.32 37.32 10.75
N LEU A 341 -6.97 37.76 9.69
CA LEU A 341 -7.26 39.16 9.41
C LEU A 341 -8.57 39.55 10.12
N THR A 342 -8.55 40.56 10.98
CA THR A 342 -9.79 41.07 11.60
C THR A 342 -10.21 42.36 10.94
N VAL A 343 -11.34 42.31 10.22
CA VAL A 343 -11.97 43.47 9.58
C VAL A 343 -13.16 43.86 10.43
N THR A 344 -13.22 45.12 10.85
CA THR A 344 -14.26 45.57 11.78
C THR A 344 -15.48 46.10 11.05
N SER A 345 -15.28 46.85 9.95
CA SER A 345 -16.38 47.52 9.23
C SER A 345 -15.89 48.16 7.93
N CYS A 346 -16.84 48.55 7.08
CA CYS A 346 -16.62 49.58 6.05
C CYS A 346 -16.97 50.94 6.65
N VAL A 347 -16.10 51.92 6.50
CA VAL A 347 -16.29 53.30 7.01
C VAL A 347 -16.37 54.26 5.84
N ILE A 348 -17.32 55.18 5.89
CA ILE A 348 -17.50 56.19 4.85
C ILE A 348 -16.27 57.10 4.83
N VAL A 349 -15.72 57.34 3.64
CA VAL A 349 -14.70 58.38 3.39
C VAL A 349 -15.44 59.72 3.32
N PRO A 350 -15.22 60.63 4.27
CA PRO A 350 -15.86 61.94 4.22
C PRO A 350 -15.59 62.63 2.88
N CYS A 351 -16.65 63.23 2.33
CA CYS A 351 -16.59 64.03 1.11
C CYS A 351 -16.12 63.32 -0.16
N HIS A 352 -16.13 61.99 -0.19
CA HIS A 352 -15.93 61.28 -1.45
C HIS A 352 -16.98 61.69 -2.50
N GLU A 353 -16.59 61.83 -3.76
CA GLU A 353 -17.47 62.32 -4.83
C GLU A 353 -18.77 61.51 -4.97
N GLY A 354 -18.70 60.20 -4.75
CA GLY A 354 -19.85 59.29 -4.76
C GLY A 354 -20.87 59.50 -3.63
N LEU A 355 -20.59 60.38 -2.66
CA LEU A 355 -21.58 60.85 -1.67
C LEU A 355 -22.36 62.07 -2.15
N ILE A 356 -21.94 62.67 -3.27
CA ILE A 356 -22.53 63.88 -3.82
C ILE A 356 -23.54 63.45 -4.87
N ASP A 357 -24.82 63.55 -4.53
CA ASP A 357 -25.88 63.43 -5.52
C ASP A 357 -25.91 64.71 -6.36
N LYS A 358 -25.54 64.59 -7.64
CA LYS A 358 -25.53 65.72 -8.57
C LYS A 358 -26.89 65.71 -9.25
N ASP A 359 -27.79 66.59 -8.82
CA ASP A 359 -28.97 66.91 -9.62
C ASP A 359 -28.47 67.33 -11.01
N GLY A 360 -29.02 66.74 -12.07
CA GLY A 360 -28.54 66.81 -13.47
C GLY A 360 -28.58 68.20 -14.11
N SER A 361 -28.58 69.22 -13.27
CA SER A 361 -28.50 70.65 -13.54
C SER A 361 -27.32 71.05 -14.43
N THR A 362 -27.56 72.05 -15.27
CA THR A 362 -26.56 72.74 -16.07
C THR A 362 -26.32 74.14 -15.47
N PRO A 363 -25.06 74.56 -15.25
CA PRO A 363 -23.82 73.85 -15.53
C PRO A 363 -23.50 72.73 -14.50
N PRO A 364 -22.74 71.69 -14.90
CA PRO A 364 -22.49 70.52 -14.05
C PRO A 364 -21.63 70.86 -12.83
N LEU A 365 -21.94 70.23 -11.70
CA LEU A 365 -21.11 70.25 -10.49
C LEU A 365 -19.76 69.53 -10.74
N ILE A 366 -18.67 70.26 -10.53
CA ILE A 366 -17.30 69.75 -10.64
C ILE A 366 -16.77 69.52 -9.22
N TYR A 367 -16.38 68.28 -8.94
CA TYR A 367 -15.68 67.93 -7.72
C TYR A 367 -14.19 67.73 -8.02
N ASP A 368 -13.36 68.56 -7.40
CA ASP A 368 -11.91 68.44 -7.45
C ASP A 368 -11.44 67.61 -6.26
N ASP A 369 -11.15 66.34 -6.50
CA ASP A 369 -10.72 65.41 -5.46
C ASP A 369 -9.33 65.74 -4.87
N SER A 370 -8.48 66.49 -5.60
CA SER A 370 -7.15 66.88 -5.10
C SER A 370 -7.25 67.96 -4.03
N ASN A 371 -8.19 68.89 -4.20
CA ASN A 371 -8.42 69.98 -3.25
C ASN A 371 -9.59 69.71 -2.29
N LYS A 372 -10.34 68.61 -2.52
CA LYS A 372 -11.61 68.28 -1.85
C LYS A 372 -12.61 69.43 -1.96
N GLU A 373 -12.71 70.04 -3.14
CA GLU A 373 -13.55 71.21 -3.41
C GLU A 373 -14.66 70.87 -4.40
N LEU A 374 -15.88 71.33 -4.11
CA LEU A 374 -17.04 71.28 -5.01
C LEU A 374 -17.30 72.68 -5.57
N THR A 375 -17.35 72.79 -6.89
CA THR A 375 -17.50 74.06 -7.61
C THR A 375 -18.51 73.96 -8.74
N CYS A 376 -19.08 75.10 -9.13
CA CYS A 376 -19.83 75.25 -10.37
C CYS A 376 -19.07 76.14 -11.36
N PRO A 377 -19.03 75.80 -12.65
CA PRO A 377 -18.43 76.64 -13.68
C PRO A 377 -19.07 78.02 -13.80
N SER A 378 -18.33 78.97 -14.37
CA SER A 378 -18.86 80.19 -14.97
C SER A 378 -19.70 81.07 -14.03
N GLY A 379 -19.20 81.33 -12.81
CA GLY A 379 -19.81 82.27 -11.87
C GLY A 379 -21.08 81.77 -11.16
N HIS A 380 -21.49 80.53 -11.40
CA HIS A 380 -22.58 79.89 -10.66
C HIS A 380 -22.13 79.54 -9.25
N LYS A 381 -23.08 79.47 -8.33
CA LYS A 381 -22.85 79.14 -6.92
C LYS A 381 -23.44 77.77 -6.61
N VAL A 382 -22.79 77.04 -5.72
CA VAL A 382 -23.23 75.76 -5.16
C VAL A 382 -24.20 76.04 -4.00
N GLN A 383 -25.30 75.30 -3.97
CA GLN A 383 -26.24 75.26 -2.86
C GLN A 383 -26.33 73.83 -2.34
N LEU A 384 -26.31 73.65 -1.02
CA LEU A 384 -26.63 72.36 -0.41
C LEU A 384 -28.15 72.29 -0.23
N ASP A 385 -28.74 71.16 -0.58
CA ASP A 385 -30.17 70.95 -0.35
C ASP A 385 -30.51 71.09 1.14
N GLY A 386 -31.61 71.81 1.42
CA GLY A 386 -31.99 72.21 2.78
C GLY A 386 -31.25 73.44 3.35
N TYR A 387 -30.27 74.01 2.66
CA TYR A 387 -29.58 75.24 3.07
C TYR A 387 -29.92 76.40 2.12
N SER A 388 -30.18 77.59 2.66
CA SER A 388 -30.50 78.79 1.87
C SER A 388 -29.28 79.52 1.30
N GLU A 389 -28.08 79.16 1.74
CA GLU A 389 -26.86 79.88 1.39
C GLU A 389 -26.25 79.39 0.06
N LEU A 390 -25.74 80.34 -0.71
CA LEU A 390 -25.09 80.11 -2.00
C LEU A 390 -23.59 80.34 -1.87
N HIS A 391 -22.79 79.33 -2.17
CA HIS A 391 -21.34 79.36 -2.03
C HIS A 391 -20.66 79.33 -3.39
N VAL A 392 -19.61 80.14 -3.59
CA VAL A 392 -18.81 80.08 -4.83
C VAL A 392 -18.08 78.74 -4.93
N LYS A 393 -17.68 78.18 -3.78
CA LYS A 393 -17.09 76.87 -3.63
C LYS A 393 -17.43 76.30 -2.25
N LEU A 394 -17.57 74.99 -2.17
CA LEU A 394 -17.62 74.26 -0.90
C LEU A 394 -16.33 73.46 -0.77
N LYS A 395 -15.64 73.62 0.36
CA LYS A 395 -14.44 72.84 0.66
C LYS A 395 -14.81 71.85 1.75
N CYS A 396 -14.50 70.58 1.52
CA CYS A 396 -14.55 69.60 2.59
C CYS A 396 -13.39 69.82 3.55
N THR A 397 -13.69 69.77 4.84
CA THR A 397 -12.71 69.77 5.92
C THR A 397 -12.90 68.50 6.76
N ASP A 398 -11.81 68.05 7.39
CA ASP A 398 -11.79 66.87 8.27
C ASP A 398 -12.81 66.90 9.41
#